data_AF-A0A926JPW1-F1
#
_entry.id   AF-A0A926JPW1-F1
#
_cell.length_a   1.000
_cell.length_b   1.000
_cell.length_c   1.000
_cell.angle_alpha   90.00
_cell.angle_beta   90.00
_cell.angle_gamma   90.00
#
_symmetry.space_group_name_H-M   'P 1'
#
loop_
_entity.id
_entity.type
_entity.pdbx_description
1 polymer ?
#
loop_
_entity_poly.entity_id
_entity_poly.type
_entity_poly.pdbx_seq_one_letter_code
_entity_poly.pdbx_strand_id
1 'polypeptide(L)'
;MMNTQNNTRRPPRPESFRLRKVKPEDDYVDFLHHQAQGPRPRHLRRWAKQAALVLVLLSAFLYAGPLLRLADSTAATVDAGTLSLLLLVLLGAAACHLLACVLTTQLYRSFRRLLDSSFTTHSIKLNSWQHLCIYFGGYVSLFWGMATWLSQMM
;
A
#
# COMPACT_ATOMS: atom_id res chain seq x y z
N MET A 1 28.61 -64.77 30.75
CA MET A 1 27.59 -63.73 31.04
C MET A 1 28.26 -62.38 30.86
N MET A 2 27.94 -61.68 29.77
CA MET A 2 28.65 -60.47 29.33
C MET A 2 27.61 -59.35 29.23
N ASN A 3 27.76 -58.31 30.05
CA ASN A 3 26.78 -57.24 30.25
C ASN A 3 27.18 -56.03 29.39
N THR A 4 26.49 -55.81 28.26
CA THR A 4 26.70 -54.64 27.39
C THR A 4 25.72 -53.52 27.75
N GLN A 5 26.21 -52.54 28.50
CA GLN A 5 25.49 -51.34 28.89
C GLN A 5 25.51 -50.33 27.74
N ASN A 6 24.41 -50.25 26.97
CA ASN A 6 24.24 -49.29 25.88
C ASN A 6 24.08 -47.87 26.45
N ASN A 7 25.14 -47.08 26.35
CA ASN A 7 25.21 -45.69 26.79
C ASN A 7 24.73 -44.77 25.65
N THR A 8 23.42 -44.54 25.55
CA THR A 8 22.84 -43.57 24.59
C THR A 8 23.13 -42.14 25.02
N ARG A 9 24.22 -41.56 24.50
CA ARG A 9 24.50 -40.12 24.59
C ARG A 9 23.44 -39.36 23.79
N ARG A 10 22.64 -38.52 24.48
CA ARG A 10 21.78 -37.53 23.81
C ARG A 10 22.63 -36.45 23.13
N PRO A 11 22.25 -35.96 21.94
CA PRO A 11 22.93 -34.83 21.32
C PRO A 11 22.76 -33.57 22.18
N PRO A 12 23.77 -32.67 22.23
CA PRO A 12 23.66 -31.41 22.94
C PRO A 12 22.55 -30.54 22.32
N ARG A 13 21.75 -29.91 23.18
CA ARG A 13 20.70 -28.96 22.75
C ARG A 13 21.36 -27.81 21.97
N PRO A 14 20.78 -27.35 20.86
CA PRO A 14 21.28 -26.18 20.16
C PRO A 14 21.16 -24.97 21.09
N GLU A 15 22.29 -24.42 21.52
CA GLU A 15 22.33 -23.15 22.20
C GLU A 15 21.68 -22.10 21.29
N SER A 16 20.69 -21.39 21.83
CA SER A 16 20.09 -20.27 21.13
C SER A 16 21.16 -19.19 20.98
N PHE A 17 21.82 -19.14 19.82
CA PHE A 17 22.69 -18.04 19.43
C PHE A 17 21.88 -16.75 19.44
N ARG A 18 21.94 -16.00 20.56
CA ARG A 18 21.53 -14.60 20.56
C ARG A 18 22.60 -13.86 19.78
N LEU A 19 22.35 -13.66 18.49
CA LEU A 19 23.13 -12.78 17.63
C LEU A 19 23.04 -11.37 18.21
N ARG A 20 24.04 -11.00 19.03
CA ARG A 20 24.28 -9.61 19.42
C ARG A 20 24.84 -8.94 18.17
N LYS A 21 24.22 -7.87 17.67
CA LYS A 21 24.77 -7.06 16.56
C LYS A 21 26.16 -6.58 17.00
N VAL A 22 27.19 -7.03 16.32
CA VAL A 22 28.60 -6.80 16.72
C VAL A 22 29.11 -5.48 16.13
N LYS A 23 28.52 -4.94 15.05
CA LYS A 23 28.92 -3.64 14.52
C LYS A 23 27.74 -2.79 14.02
N PRO A 24 27.84 -1.44 14.11
CA PRO A 24 26.87 -0.53 13.51
C PRO A 24 26.91 -0.52 11.97
N GLU A 25 27.90 -1.17 11.34
CA GLU A 25 28.07 -1.29 9.89
C GLU A 25 27.29 -2.50 9.30
N ASP A 26 26.61 -3.28 10.14
CA ASP A 26 25.78 -4.45 9.74
C ASP A 26 24.48 -4.07 9.00
N ASP A 27 24.36 -2.84 8.50
CA ASP A 27 23.27 -2.35 7.65
C ASP A 27 23.07 -3.23 6.40
N TYR A 28 24.12 -3.87 5.91
CA TYR A 28 24.06 -4.75 4.74
C TYR A 28 23.23 -6.02 4.99
N VAL A 29 23.29 -6.58 6.21
CA VAL A 29 22.51 -7.76 6.61
C VAL A 29 21.05 -7.37 6.81
N ASP A 30 20.79 -6.18 7.36
CA ASP A 30 19.43 -5.64 7.48
C ASP A 30 18.82 -5.31 6.10
N PHE A 31 19.61 -4.84 5.13
CA PHE A 31 19.18 -4.59 3.75
C PHE A 31 18.80 -5.88 3.02
N LEU A 32 19.63 -6.93 3.14
CA LEU A 32 19.33 -8.26 2.62
C LEU A 32 18.11 -8.89 3.32
N HIS A 33 17.93 -8.68 4.62
CA HIS A 33 16.72 -9.08 5.32
C HIS A 33 15.48 -8.31 4.86
N HIS A 34 15.61 -7.02 4.53
CA HIS A 34 14.53 -6.22 3.97
C HIS A 34 14.17 -6.61 2.53
N GLN A 35 15.17 -7.04 1.74
CA GLN A 35 14.99 -7.48 0.35
C GLN A 35 14.50 -8.94 0.26
N ALA A 36 14.91 -9.80 1.19
CA ALA A 36 14.46 -11.18 1.32
C ALA A 36 13.06 -11.29 1.96
N GLN A 37 12.66 -10.32 2.79
CA GLN A 37 11.27 -10.12 3.17
C GLN A 37 10.50 -9.53 1.98
N GLY A 38 10.09 -10.40 1.05
CA GLY A 38 9.20 -10.04 -0.07
C GLY A 38 7.97 -9.23 0.38
N PRO A 39 7.22 -8.60 -0.56
CA PRO A 39 6.17 -7.62 -0.25
C PRO A 39 5.24 -8.15 0.85
N ARG A 40 5.35 -7.56 2.05
CA ARG A 40 4.63 -8.03 3.24
C ARG A 40 3.14 -8.17 2.91
N PRO A 41 2.49 -9.29 3.28
CA PRO A 41 1.07 -9.58 2.96
C PRO A 41 0.10 -8.52 3.51
N ARG A 42 0.56 -7.67 4.44
CA ARG A 42 -0.19 -6.52 4.97
C ARG A 42 -0.61 -5.52 3.90
N HIS A 43 0.22 -5.29 2.88
CA HIS A 43 -0.12 -4.34 1.82
C HIS A 43 -1.26 -4.91 0.95
N LEU A 44 -1.11 -6.14 0.45
CA LEU A 44 -2.15 -6.84 -0.31
C LEU A 44 -3.49 -6.88 0.44
N ARG A 45 -3.46 -7.17 1.74
CA ARG A 45 -4.69 -7.17 2.57
C ARG A 45 -5.35 -5.79 2.65
N ARG A 46 -4.60 -4.69 2.67
CA ARG A 46 -5.18 -3.33 2.65
C ARG A 46 -5.83 -3.02 1.31
N TRP A 47 -5.16 -3.34 0.19
CA TRP A 47 -5.73 -3.15 -1.15
C TRP A 47 -6.96 -4.01 -1.38
N ALA A 48 -6.94 -5.28 -0.95
CA ALA A 48 -8.09 -6.17 -1.02
C ALA A 48 -9.28 -5.62 -0.23
N LYS A 49 -9.05 -5.04 0.97
CA LYS A 49 -10.10 -4.40 1.76
C LYS A 49 -10.69 -3.17 1.05
N GLN A 50 -9.86 -2.33 0.46
CA GLN A 50 -10.35 -1.15 -0.26
C GLN A 50 -11.10 -1.53 -1.52
N ALA A 51 -10.62 -2.53 -2.28
CA ALA A 51 -11.33 -3.06 -3.44
C ALA A 51 -12.68 -3.67 -3.05
N ALA A 52 -12.73 -4.45 -1.96
CA ALA A 52 -13.97 -4.99 -1.43
C ALA A 52 -14.96 -3.89 -1.02
N LEU A 53 -14.48 -2.83 -0.37
CA LEU A 53 -15.31 -1.67 -0.01
C LEU A 53 -15.91 -1.00 -1.25
N VAL A 54 -15.12 -0.78 -2.29
CA VAL A 54 -15.61 -0.19 -3.56
C VAL A 54 -16.67 -1.08 -4.22
N LEU A 55 -16.45 -2.40 -4.25
CA LEU A 55 -17.43 -3.35 -4.78
C LEU A 55 -18.75 -3.32 -3.98
N VAL A 56 -18.65 -3.24 -2.65
CA VAL A 56 -19.83 -3.13 -1.78
C VAL A 56 -20.58 -1.82 -2.07
N LEU A 57 -19.89 -0.67 -2.14
CA LEU A 57 -20.54 0.61 -2.46
C LEU A 57 -21.17 0.60 -3.85
N LEU A 58 -20.51 0.02 -4.84
CA LEU A 58 -21.04 -0.10 -6.20
C LEU A 58 -22.31 -0.97 -6.21
N SER A 59 -22.28 -2.12 -5.51
CA SER A 59 -23.46 -2.97 -5.39
C SER A 59 -24.61 -2.27 -4.68
N ALA A 60 -24.32 -1.56 -3.58
CA ALA A 60 -25.32 -0.78 -2.85
C ALA A 60 -25.92 0.32 -3.74
N PHE A 61 -25.11 0.97 -4.58
CA PHE A 61 -25.58 1.99 -5.52
C PHE A 61 -26.51 1.39 -6.57
N LEU A 62 -26.12 0.27 -7.19
CA LEU A 62 -26.93 -0.39 -8.22
C LEU A 62 -28.25 -0.95 -7.67
N TYR A 63 -28.24 -1.42 -6.42
CA TYR A 63 -29.42 -2.01 -5.77
C TYR A 63 -30.13 -1.06 -4.80
N ALA A 64 -29.76 0.23 -4.76
CA ALA A 64 -30.32 1.22 -3.83
C ALA A 64 -31.85 1.27 -3.90
N GLY A 65 -32.40 1.36 -5.12
CA GLY A 65 -33.85 1.40 -5.35
C GLY A 65 -34.58 0.13 -4.90
N PRO A 66 -34.20 -1.06 -5.41
CA PRO A 66 -34.79 -2.33 -4.97
C PRO A 66 -34.68 -2.59 -3.47
N LEU A 67 -33.53 -2.30 -2.86
CA LEU A 67 -33.30 -2.46 -1.41
C LEU A 67 -34.19 -1.53 -0.60
N LEU A 68 -34.35 -0.28 -1.03
CA LEU A 68 -35.22 0.67 -0.35
C LEU A 68 -36.69 0.23 -0.41
N ARG A 69 -37.14 -0.26 -1.57
CA ARG A 69 -38.51 -0.79 -1.74
C ARG A 69 -38.79 -2.07 -0.96
N LEU A 70 -37.76 -2.88 -0.70
CA LEU A 70 -37.85 -4.06 0.16
C LEU A 70 -37.97 -3.67 1.65
N ALA A 71 -37.26 -2.62 2.07
CA ALA A 71 -37.31 -2.13 3.44
C ALA A 71 -38.60 -1.35 3.75
N ASP A 72 -39.07 -0.56 2.78
CA ASP A 72 -40.30 0.20 2.88
C ASP A 72 -40.98 0.28 1.52
N SER A 73 -42.11 -0.42 1.39
CA SER A 73 -42.91 -0.44 0.16
C SER A 73 -43.55 0.91 -0.17
N THR A 74 -43.60 1.83 0.80
CA THR A 74 -44.15 3.19 0.63
C THR A 74 -43.09 4.24 0.33
N ALA A 75 -41.80 3.87 0.33
CA ALA A 75 -40.70 4.78 0.06
C ALA A 75 -40.89 5.48 -1.31
N ALA A 76 -40.82 6.82 -1.28
CA ALA A 76 -40.98 7.61 -2.48
C ALA A 76 -39.79 7.40 -3.42
N THR A 77 -40.02 7.54 -4.73
CA THR A 77 -38.94 7.49 -5.74
C THR A 77 -37.86 8.56 -5.49
N VAL A 78 -38.23 9.68 -4.86
CA VAL A 78 -37.32 10.75 -4.45
C VAL A 78 -36.29 10.26 -3.42
N ASP A 79 -36.70 9.41 -2.47
CA ASP A 79 -35.82 8.88 -1.41
C ASP A 79 -34.79 7.89 -1.98
N ALA A 80 -35.19 7.10 -2.99
CA ALA A 80 -34.27 6.25 -3.73
C ALA A 80 -33.25 7.08 -4.53
N GLY A 81 -33.68 8.22 -5.09
CA GLY A 81 -32.83 9.15 -5.81
C GLY A 81 -31.78 9.83 -4.92
N THR A 82 -32.19 10.32 -3.75
CA THR A 82 -31.29 10.94 -2.77
C THR A 82 -30.27 9.94 -2.23
N LEU A 83 -30.69 8.71 -1.92
CA LEU A 83 -29.79 7.65 -1.45
C LEU A 83 -28.77 7.24 -2.54
N SER A 84 -29.21 7.18 -3.80
CA SER A 84 -28.31 6.91 -4.93
C SER A 84 -27.28 8.02 -5.13
N LEU A 85 -27.67 9.29 -5.01
CA LEU A 85 -26.76 10.43 -5.06
C LEU A 85 -25.71 10.38 -3.94
N LEU A 86 -26.13 10.06 -2.72
CA LEU A 86 -25.24 9.95 -1.57
C LEU A 86 -24.21 8.82 -1.78
N LEU A 87 -24.66 7.66 -2.25
CA LEU A 87 -23.79 6.54 -2.61
C LEU A 87 -22.83 6.88 -3.75
N LEU A 88 -23.28 7.64 -4.75
CA LEU A 88 -22.44 8.08 -5.86
C LEU A 88 -21.31 9.01 -5.38
N VAL A 89 -21.61 9.97 -4.48
CA VAL A 89 -20.60 10.85 -3.88
C VAL A 89 -19.58 10.05 -3.08
N LEU A 90 -20.04 9.10 -2.27
CA LEU A 90 -19.18 8.20 -1.49
C LEU A 90 -18.28 7.34 -2.40
N LEU A 91 -18.84 6.80 -3.49
CA LEU A 91 -18.11 6.00 -4.47
C LEU A 91 -17.05 6.85 -5.19
N GLY A 92 -17.42 8.07 -5.59
CA GLY A 92 -16.50 9.04 -6.20
C GLY A 92 -15.34 9.41 -5.27
N ALA A 93 -15.62 9.71 -4.01
CA ALA A 93 -14.60 10.01 -3.00
C ALA A 93 -13.65 8.82 -2.78
N ALA A 94 -14.19 7.60 -2.69
CA ALA A 94 -13.39 6.38 -2.55
C ALA A 94 -12.50 6.13 -3.79
N ALA A 95 -13.04 6.35 -4.99
CA ALA A 95 -12.29 6.23 -6.25
C ALA A 95 -11.16 7.27 -6.33
N CYS A 96 -11.43 8.54 -6.01
CA CYS A 96 -10.42 9.60 -5.95
C CYS A 96 -9.32 9.28 -4.93
N HIS A 97 -9.67 8.78 -3.74
CA HIS A 97 -8.70 8.38 -2.73
C HIS A 97 -7.82 7.22 -3.25
N LEU A 98 -8.42 6.20 -3.86
CA LEU A 98 -7.66 5.08 -4.43
C LEU A 98 -6.72 5.55 -5.53
N LEU A 99 -7.21 6.40 -6.42
CA LEU A 99 -6.41 6.99 -7.49
C LEU A 99 -5.22 7.76 -6.91
N ALA A 100 -5.43 8.61 -5.91
CA ALA A 100 -4.35 9.34 -5.23
C ALA A 100 -3.32 8.38 -4.59
N CYS A 101 -3.76 7.29 -3.95
CA CYS A 101 -2.87 6.27 -3.41
C CYS A 101 -2.06 5.56 -4.50
N VAL A 102 -2.67 5.23 -5.64
CA VAL A 102 -1.98 4.60 -6.77
C VAL A 102 -0.95 5.56 -7.36
N LEU A 103 -1.34 6.81 -7.61
CA LEU A 103 -0.45 7.84 -8.15
C LEU A 103 0.74 8.09 -7.22
N THR A 104 0.52 8.29 -5.92
CA THR A 104 1.62 8.47 -4.95
C THR A 104 2.55 7.27 -4.90
N THR A 105 2.01 6.04 -4.95
CA THR A 105 2.83 4.82 -4.98
C THR A 105 3.66 4.72 -6.26
N GLN A 106 3.05 5.03 -7.41
CA GLN A 106 3.72 5.02 -8.70
C GLN A 106 4.82 6.08 -8.75
N LEU A 107 4.52 7.28 -8.23
CA LEU A 107 5.46 8.38 -8.20
C LEU A 107 6.65 8.07 -7.31
N TYR A 108 6.40 7.51 -6.12
CA TYR A 108 7.46 7.04 -5.22
C TYR A 108 8.35 6.00 -5.90
N ARG A 109 7.76 5.04 -6.63
CA ARG A 109 8.52 4.03 -7.37
C ARG A 109 9.37 4.67 -8.48
N SER A 110 8.80 5.57 -9.28
CA SER A 110 9.51 6.25 -10.37
C SER A 110 10.67 7.08 -9.84
N PHE A 111 10.44 7.87 -8.79
CA PHE A 111 11.49 8.65 -8.14
C PHE A 111 12.55 7.78 -7.50
N ARG A 112 12.19 6.66 -6.85
CA ARG A 112 13.17 5.74 -6.28
C ARG A 112 14.10 5.15 -7.34
N ARG A 113 13.59 4.85 -8.54
CA ARG A 113 14.43 4.40 -9.67
C ARG A 113 15.34 5.51 -10.22
N LEU A 114 14.87 6.76 -10.20
CA LEU A 114 15.63 7.91 -10.71
C LEU A 114 16.70 8.42 -9.73
N LEU A 115 16.48 8.26 -8.42
CA LEU A 115 17.34 8.76 -7.35
C LEU A 115 18.37 7.74 -6.85
N ASP A 116 18.60 6.66 -7.59
CA ASP A 116 19.43 5.53 -7.17
C ASP A 116 20.92 5.92 -7.16
N SER A 117 21.38 6.45 -6.01
CA SER A 117 22.70 6.23 -5.37
C SER A 117 23.07 7.31 -4.33
N SER A 118 22.68 8.58 -4.52
CA SER A 118 23.17 9.70 -3.66
C SER A 118 22.09 10.46 -2.87
N PHE A 119 20.82 10.37 -3.24
CA PHE A 119 19.76 11.15 -2.60
C PHE A 119 19.05 10.42 -1.45
N THR A 120 19.07 9.09 -1.47
CA THR A 120 18.43 8.24 -0.46
C THR A 120 19.05 8.38 0.94
N THR A 121 20.34 8.69 1.02
CA THR A 121 21.04 8.92 2.29
C THR A 121 20.65 10.25 2.95
N HIS A 122 20.30 11.27 2.17
CA HIS A 122 19.85 12.57 2.70
C HIS A 122 18.33 12.67 2.89
N SER A 123 17.53 11.84 2.20
CA SER A 123 16.07 11.90 2.28
C SER A 123 15.50 11.35 3.60
N ILE A 124 16.27 10.55 4.35
CA ILE A 124 15.84 9.97 5.64
C ILE A 124 15.53 11.04 6.71
N LYS A 125 16.05 12.27 6.55
CA LYS A 125 15.81 13.39 7.49
C LYS A 125 14.56 14.21 7.20
N LEU A 126 13.85 13.96 6.10
CA LEU A 126 12.70 14.77 5.71
C LEU A 126 11.41 14.21 6.32
N ASN A 127 10.54 15.11 6.77
CA ASN A 127 9.23 14.74 7.28
C ASN A 127 8.31 14.29 6.13
N SER A 128 7.35 13.40 6.43
CA SER A 128 6.41 12.82 5.45
C SER A 128 5.68 13.86 4.58
N TRP A 129 5.36 15.03 5.14
CA TRP A 129 4.74 16.13 4.39
C TRP A 129 5.70 16.81 3.40
N GLN A 130 6.98 16.93 3.73
CA GLN A 130 7.98 17.51 2.83
C GLN A 130 8.24 16.57 1.64
N HIS A 131 8.24 15.26 1.88
CA HIS A 131 8.24 14.28 0.79
C HIS A 131 7.04 14.46 -0.12
N LEU A 132 5.83 14.62 0.44
CA LEU A 132 4.63 14.87 -0.35
C LEU A 132 4.77 16.11 -1.25
N CYS A 133 5.27 17.23 -0.71
CA CYS A 133 5.47 18.46 -1.47
C CYS A 133 6.50 18.33 -2.60
N ILE A 134 7.64 17.68 -2.34
CA ILE A 134 8.68 17.46 -3.36
C ILE A 134 8.16 16.57 -4.48
N TYR A 135 7.47 15.49 -4.11
CA TYR A 135 6.86 14.57 -5.06
C TYR A 135 5.77 15.25 -5.90
N PHE A 136 4.88 16.01 -5.26
CA PHE A 136 3.84 16.75 -5.95
C PHE A 136 4.42 17.81 -6.90
N GLY A 137 5.41 18.57 -6.45
CA GLY A 137 6.08 19.58 -7.28
C GLY A 137 6.78 18.97 -8.49
N GLY A 138 7.48 17.84 -8.32
CA GLY A 138 8.10 17.10 -9.43
C GLY A 138 7.08 16.57 -10.43
N TYR A 139 5.93 16.08 -9.95
CA TYR A 139 4.84 15.63 -10.82
C TYR A 139 4.24 16.77 -11.66
N VAL A 140 3.93 17.90 -11.03
CA VAL A 140 3.39 19.09 -11.72
C VAL A 140 4.39 19.61 -12.75
N SER A 141 5.68 19.64 -12.41
CA SER A 141 6.75 20.05 -13.33
C SER A 141 6.86 19.12 -14.56
N LEU A 142 6.81 17.80 -14.35
CA LEU A 142 6.82 16.83 -15.45
C LEU A 142 5.58 16.93 -16.34
N PHE A 143 4.40 17.07 -15.73
CA PHE A 143 3.15 17.25 -16.44
C PHE A 143 3.18 18.51 -17.31
N TRP A 144 3.63 19.63 -16.73
CA TRP A 144 3.76 20.89 -17.45
C TRP A 144 4.78 20.80 -18.58
N GLY A 145 5.95 20.20 -18.33
CA GLY A 145 6.96 19.97 -19.37
C GLY A 145 6.41 19.16 -20.55
N MET A 146 5.66 18.09 -20.27
CA MET A 146 5.02 17.28 -21.30
C MET A 146 3.95 18.05 -22.08
N ALA A 147 3.13 18.86 -21.39
CA ALA A 147 2.13 19.70 -22.05
C ALA A 147 2.78 20.74 -22.97
N THR A 148 3.85 21.39 -22.52
CA THR A 148 4.59 22.36 -23.35
C THR A 148 5.27 21.70 -24.55
N TRP A 149 5.82 20.50 -24.37
CA TRP A 149 6.43 19.74 -25.46
C TRP A 149 5.40 19.33 -26.52
N LEU A 150 4.23 18.85 -26.09
CA LEU A 150 3.11 18.53 -26.99
C LEU A 150 2.61 19.77 -27.76
N SER A 151 2.54 20.93 -27.10
CA SER A 151 2.16 22.18 -27.77
C SER A 151 3.16 22.69 -28.80
N GLN A 152 4.42 22.23 -28.75
CA GLN A 152 5.44 22.56 -29.75
C GLN A 152 5.43 21.60 -30.95
N MET A 153 4.78 20.44 -30.81
CA MET A 153 4.66 19.44 -31.89
C MET A 153 3.38 19.58 -32.72
N MET A 154 2.40 20.36 -32.24
CA MET A 154 1.18 20.72 -32.97
C MET A 154 1.37 22.04 -33.71
#